data_AF-A0A317F399-F1
#
_entry.id   AF-A0A317F399-F1
#
_cell.length_a   1.000
_cell.length_b   1.000
_cell.length_c   1.000
_cell.angle_alpha   90.00
_cell.angle_beta   90.00
_cell.angle_gamma   90.00
#
_symmetry.space_group_name_H-M   'P 1'
#
loop_
_entity.id
_entity.type
_entity.pdbx_description
1 polymer ?
#
loop_
_entity_poly.entity_id
_entity_poly.type
_entity_poly.pdbx_seq_one_letter_code
_entity_poly.pdbx_strand_id
1 'polypeptide(L)'
;MYNENRCHSGKVNRGWGGRFGGHHHGKFARHAEEMFGKGFRRVPANIEETDESYIIHLFAPALVKDDLKVVTKDDVLTISYTPKEGAESAEKFSRREYSNGAFERAFALNGKVLSENISAKYADGILKVTLPKNPETNIPAKDIAVN
;
A
#
# COMPACT_ATOMS: atom_id res chain seq x y z
N MET A 1 -0.74 42.00 19.21
CA MET A 1 -0.27 42.66 17.98
C MET A 1 -0.54 41.71 16.83
N TYR A 2 -1.52 42.08 15.99
CA TYR A 2 -1.87 41.38 14.77
C TYR A 2 -0.73 41.51 13.76
N ASN A 3 -0.41 40.45 13.02
CA ASN A 3 0.27 40.60 11.75
C ASN A 3 -0.31 39.62 10.74
N GLU A 4 -1.28 40.13 9.99
CA GLU A 4 -1.79 39.55 8.76
C GLU A 4 -0.71 39.67 7.68
N ASN A 5 -0.31 38.56 7.08
CA ASN A 5 0.26 38.61 5.73
C ASN A 5 -0.13 37.38 4.92
N ARG A 6 -1.18 37.62 4.11
CA ARG A 6 -1.35 37.19 2.72
C ARG A 6 -1.10 35.72 2.39
N CYS A 7 -2.22 35.01 2.33
CA CYS A 7 -2.43 33.89 1.42
C CYS A 7 -2.15 34.36 -0.03
N HIS A 8 -1.21 33.73 -0.72
CA HIS A 8 -1.06 33.84 -2.17
C HIS A 8 -1.30 32.47 -2.79
N SER A 9 -2.47 32.33 -3.42
CA SER A 9 -2.77 31.23 -4.31
C SER A 9 -1.91 31.37 -5.57
N GLY A 10 -0.75 30.73 -5.59
CA GLY A 10 0.00 30.49 -6.82
C GLY A 10 -0.70 29.40 -7.63
N LYS A 11 -1.43 29.78 -8.68
CA LYS A 11 -1.81 28.85 -9.75
C LYS A 11 -0.52 28.41 -10.45
N VAL A 12 -0.09 27.16 -10.24
CA VAL A 12 1.02 26.60 -11.01
C VAL A 12 0.46 26.01 -12.30
N ASN A 13 0.94 26.56 -13.41
CA ASN A 13 0.46 26.33 -14.75
C ASN A 13 0.77 24.89 -15.22
N ARG A 14 -0.20 24.28 -15.91
CA ARG A 14 -0.02 23.02 -16.64
C ARG A 14 0.87 23.26 -17.85
N GLY A 15 1.81 22.36 -18.08
CA GLY A 15 2.45 22.25 -19.38
C GLY A 15 3.88 21.75 -19.24
N TRP A 16 4.06 20.44 -19.34
CA TRP A 16 5.21 19.86 -20.02
C TRP A 16 4.79 18.50 -20.57
N GLY A 17 4.40 18.50 -21.84
CA GLY A 17 4.28 17.30 -22.64
C GLY A 17 5.67 16.86 -23.07
N GLY A 18 6.08 15.68 -22.61
CA GLY A 18 7.23 14.95 -23.12
C GLY A 18 6.77 13.56 -23.53
N ARG A 19 6.45 13.39 -24.81
CA ARG A 19 6.19 12.09 -25.44
C ARG A 19 7.50 11.32 -25.50
N PHE A 20 7.68 10.29 -24.67
CA PHE A 20 8.69 9.25 -24.91
C PHE A 20 8.19 7.90 -24.41
N GLY A 21 8.20 6.92 -25.32
CA GLY A 21 8.36 5.50 -25.01
C GLY A 21 7.10 4.77 -24.55
N GLY A 22 6.65 3.81 -25.35
CA GLY A 22 5.55 2.92 -24.98
C GLY A 22 5.88 1.96 -23.83
N HIS A 23 4.99 0.98 -23.69
CA HIS A 23 5.12 -0.29 -22.95
C HIS A 23 4.29 -0.41 -21.65
N HIS A 24 3.29 -1.32 -21.75
CA HIS A 24 2.47 -1.93 -20.70
C HIS A 24 1.50 -1.01 -19.92
N HIS A 25 0.29 -0.81 -20.47
CA HIS A 25 -0.89 -0.48 -19.65
C HIS A 25 -1.29 -1.69 -18.78
N GLY A 26 -0.51 -1.93 -17.72
CA GLY A 26 -0.87 -2.90 -16.70
C GLY A 26 -2.11 -2.40 -15.94
N LYS A 27 -3.05 -3.30 -15.66
CA LYS A 27 -4.24 -3.05 -14.83
C LYS A 27 -3.88 -2.40 -13.47
N PHE A 28 -2.67 -2.65 -12.98
CA PHE A 28 -2.06 -2.05 -11.81
C PHE A 28 -1.99 -0.51 -11.87
N ALA A 29 -1.59 0.07 -13.01
CA ALA A 29 -1.44 1.52 -13.15
C ALA A 29 -2.80 2.24 -13.02
N ARG A 30 -3.88 1.63 -13.53
CA ARG A 30 -5.23 2.20 -13.47
C ARG A 30 -5.85 2.11 -12.07
N HIS A 31 -5.64 0.98 -11.37
CA HIS A 31 -6.08 0.80 -9.99
C HIS A 31 -5.29 1.71 -9.04
N ALA A 32 -3.97 1.81 -9.26
CA ALA A 32 -3.12 2.79 -8.59
C ALA A 32 -3.59 4.23 -8.84
N GLU A 33 -3.80 4.65 -10.09
CA GLU A 33 -4.23 6.02 -10.44
C GLU A 33 -5.61 6.38 -9.85
N GLU A 34 -6.55 5.44 -9.80
CA GLU A 34 -7.86 5.60 -9.16
C GLU A 34 -7.76 5.70 -7.62
N MET A 35 -6.81 4.99 -7.00
CA MET A 35 -6.54 5.07 -5.56
C MET A 35 -5.74 6.31 -5.15
N PHE A 36 -4.73 6.70 -5.93
CA PHE A 36 -3.82 7.82 -5.66
C PHE A 36 -4.43 9.19 -5.98
N GLY A 37 -5.57 9.24 -6.69
CA GLY A 37 -6.34 10.46 -6.91
C GLY A 37 -7.17 10.92 -5.70
N LYS A 38 -7.41 10.02 -4.73
CA LYS A 38 -8.03 10.35 -3.43
C LYS A 38 -6.91 10.45 -2.40
N GLY A 39 -6.95 11.47 -1.53
CA GLY A 39 -5.93 11.76 -0.51
C GLY A 39 -5.80 10.71 0.62
N PHE A 40 -5.78 9.43 0.28
CA PHE A 40 -5.65 8.32 1.21
C PHE A 40 -4.27 8.32 1.87
N ARG A 41 -4.28 8.07 3.17
CA ARG A 41 -3.08 7.95 4.00
C ARG A 41 -2.23 6.76 3.52
N ARG A 42 -0.97 7.03 3.15
CA ARG A 42 -0.01 5.98 2.78
C ARG A 42 0.60 5.35 4.02
N VAL A 43 -0.01 4.26 4.51
CA VAL A 43 0.50 3.50 5.66
C VAL A 43 1.80 2.77 5.30
N PRO A 44 2.90 2.86 6.08
CA PRO A 44 4.16 2.19 5.78
C PRO A 44 4.06 0.66 5.77
N ALA A 45 4.85 0.01 4.91
CA ALA A 45 4.95 -1.44 4.85
C ALA A 45 6.38 -1.86 4.50
N ASN A 46 6.83 -2.97 5.08
CA ASN A 46 8.05 -3.68 4.68
C ASN A 46 7.68 -5.01 4.03
N ILE A 47 8.52 -5.50 3.12
CA ILE A 47 8.37 -6.81 2.50
C ILE A 47 9.67 -7.57 2.76
N GLU A 48 9.53 -8.68 3.48
CA GLU A 48 10.58 -9.66 3.72
C GLU A 48 10.40 -10.80 2.73
N GLU A 49 11.50 -11.28 2.15
CA GLU A 49 11.52 -12.42 1.25
C GLU A 49 12.31 -13.54 1.91
N THR A 50 11.71 -14.73 2.00
CA THR A 50 12.35 -15.97 2.47
C THR A 50 12.39 -16.98 1.32
N ASP A 51 12.99 -18.14 1.54
CA ASP A 51 13.02 -19.22 0.53
C ASP A 51 11.60 -19.69 0.16
N GLU A 52 10.68 -19.70 1.13
CA GLU A 52 9.34 -20.28 0.99
C GLU A 52 8.23 -19.24 0.80
N SER A 53 8.43 -17.98 1.19
CA SER A 53 7.35 -17.00 1.31
C SER A 53 7.80 -15.56 1.09
N TYR A 54 6.85 -14.73 0.68
CA TYR A 54 6.91 -13.27 0.91
C TYR A 54 6.12 -12.94 2.18
N ILE A 55 6.65 -12.03 2.99
CA ILE A 55 6.05 -11.63 4.26
C ILE A 55 5.91 -10.10 4.27
N ILE A 56 4.68 -9.61 4.27
CA ILE A 56 4.38 -8.18 4.37
C ILE A 56 4.20 -7.82 5.83
N HIS A 57 4.94 -6.81 6.30
CA HIS A 57 4.78 -6.20 7.61
C HIS A 57 4.20 -4.80 7.42
N LEU A 58 2.91 -4.62 7.68
CA LEU A 58 2.23 -3.32 7.58
C LEU A 58 2.17 -2.64 8.96
N PHE A 59 2.67 -1.40 9.03
CA PHE A 59 2.69 -0.61 10.26
C PHE A 59 1.30 -0.03 10.55
N ALA A 60 0.56 -0.66 11.46
CA ALA A 60 -0.84 -0.38 11.72
C ALA A 60 -1.14 -0.24 13.22
N PRO A 61 -0.44 0.64 13.97
CA PRO A 61 -0.63 0.75 15.40
C PRO A 61 -2.02 1.31 15.76
N ALA A 62 -2.53 0.89 16.91
CA ALA A 62 -3.78 1.39 17.49
C ALA A 62 -5.01 1.30 16.56
N LEU A 63 -5.03 0.30 15.66
CA LEU A 63 -6.20 0.00 14.84
C LEU A 63 -7.02 -1.14 15.44
N VAL A 64 -8.33 -1.08 15.23
CA VAL A 64 -9.25 -2.16 15.57
C VAL A 64 -9.08 -3.27 14.53
N LYS A 65 -8.72 -4.47 15.00
CA LYS A 65 -8.44 -5.62 14.13
C LYS A 65 -9.60 -5.96 13.21
N ASP A 66 -10.82 -5.91 13.72
CA ASP A 66 -12.03 -6.33 13.00
C ASP A 66 -12.38 -5.40 11.83
N ASP A 67 -11.84 -4.18 11.82
CA ASP A 67 -12.04 -3.20 10.75
C ASP A 67 -10.91 -3.27 9.69
N LEU A 68 -9.90 -4.14 9.87
CA LEU A 68 -8.89 -4.46 8.86
C LEU A 68 -9.39 -5.56 7.92
N LYS A 69 -9.15 -5.38 6.62
CA LYS A 69 -9.48 -6.36 5.59
C LYS A 69 -8.28 -6.64 4.70
N VAL A 70 -8.11 -7.91 4.33
CA VAL A 70 -7.10 -8.40 3.40
C VAL A 70 -7.82 -9.20 2.33
N VAL A 71 -7.68 -8.81 1.07
CA VAL A 71 -8.39 -9.40 -0.06
C VAL A 71 -7.42 -9.62 -1.20
N THR A 72 -7.46 -10.79 -1.83
CA THR A 72 -6.72 -11.06 -3.07
C THR A 72 -7.71 -11.15 -4.22
N LYS A 73 -7.48 -10.38 -5.29
CA LYS A 73 -8.29 -10.41 -6.51
C LYS A 73 -7.43 -10.02 -7.71
N ASP A 74 -7.61 -10.71 -8.83
CA ASP A 74 -6.94 -10.40 -10.10
C ASP A 74 -5.42 -10.22 -9.96
N ASP A 75 -4.76 -11.11 -9.19
CA ASP A 75 -3.31 -11.09 -8.93
C ASP A 75 -2.81 -9.84 -8.15
N VAL A 76 -3.72 -9.21 -7.40
CA VAL A 76 -3.44 -8.08 -6.50
C VAL A 76 -3.91 -8.41 -5.09
N LEU A 77 -2.99 -8.26 -4.13
CA LEU A 77 -3.32 -8.27 -2.70
C LEU A 77 -3.65 -6.84 -2.26
N THR A 78 -4.83 -6.65 -1.69
CA THR A 78 -5.31 -5.38 -1.15
C THR A 78 -5.49 -5.48 0.35
N ILE A 79 -4.88 -4.55 1.09
CA ILE A 79 -5.05 -4.38 2.53
C ILE A 79 -5.72 -3.04 2.77
N SER A 80 -6.88 -3.05 3.43
CA SER A 80 -7.68 -1.86 3.68
C SER A 80 -8.12 -1.75 5.13
N TYR A 81 -8.34 -0.53 5.58
CA TYR A 81 -8.93 -0.20 6.87
C TYR A 81 -9.99 0.87 6.69
N THR A 82 -11.16 0.69 7.30
CA THR A 82 -12.21 1.71 7.32
C THR A 82 -12.72 1.85 8.75
N PRO A 83 -12.35 2.92 9.47
CA PRO A 83 -12.90 3.18 10.80
C PRO A 83 -14.41 3.34 10.72
N LYS A 84 -15.10 2.96 11.81
CA LYS A 84 -16.53 3.27 11.96
C LYS A 84 -16.76 4.77 11.98
N GLU A 85 -17.94 5.20 11.53
CA GLU A 85 -18.34 6.61 11.57
C GLU A 85 -18.24 7.17 12.99
N GLY A 86 -17.74 8.40 13.12
CA GLY A 86 -17.53 9.06 14.42
C GLY A 86 -16.25 8.64 15.17
N ALA A 87 -15.41 7.78 14.60
CA ALA A 87 -14.10 7.44 15.19
C ALA A 87 -13.06 8.57 15.07
N GLU A 88 -13.39 9.67 14.39
CA GLU A 88 -12.52 10.85 14.33
C GLU A 88 -12.54 11.61 15.65
N SER A 89 -11.36 11.73 16.28
CA SER A 89 -11.19 12.53 17.49
C SER A 89 -11.45 14.01 17.21
N ALA A 90 -12.32 14.63 18.01
CA ALA A 90 -12.58 16.07 18.01
C ALA A 90 -11.49 16.88 18.76
N GLU A 91 -10.41 16.23 19.19
CA GLU A 91 -9.32 16.87 19.93
C GLU A 91 -8.59 17.90 19.08
N LYS A 92 -8.25 19.03 19.72
CA LYS A 92 -7.42 20.07 19.13
C LYS A 92 -5.96 19.80 19.44
N PHE A 93 -5.26 19.23 18.47
CA PHE A 93 -3.82 18.99 18.57
C PHE A 93 -3.04 20.28 18.25
N SER A 94 -2.05 20.63 19.08
CA SER A 94 -1.04 21.64 18.73
C SER A 94 -0.10 21.16 17.61
N ARG A 95 0.13 19.84 17.55
CA ARG A 95 0.87 19.15 16.49
C ARG A 95 0.37 17.70 16.36
N ARG A 96 0.12 17.27 15.12
CA ARG A 96 -0.40 15.93 14.80
C ARG A 96 0.45 15.30 13.70
N GLU A 97 1.14 14.20 14.00
CA GLU A 97 2.01 13.49 13.05
C GLU A 97 1.38 12.23 12.47
N TYR A 98 0.30 11.74 13.07
CA TYR A 98 -0.44 10.58 12.60
C TYR A 98 -1.96 10.77 12.77
N SER A 99 -2.71 10.01 11.99
CA SER A 99 -4.16 9.89 12.09
C SER A 99 -4.54 8.43 11.87
N ASN A 100 -5.61 7.96 12.50
CA ASN A 100 -6.14 6.60 12.31
C ASN A 100 -7.28 6.57 11.29
N GLY A 101 -7.15 7.35 10.22
CA GLY A 101 -8.14 7.39 9.13
C GLY A 101 -8.09 6.15 8.25
N ALA A 102 -9.09 6.03 7.37
CA ALA A 102 -9.18 4.97 6.37
C ALA A 102 -7.96 4.96 5.44
N PHE A 103 -7.56 3.77 5.02
CA PHE A 103 -6.51 3.59 4.03
C PHE A 103 -6.72 2.34 3.19
N GLU A 104 -6.03 2.30 2.06
CA GLU A 104 -5.90 1.12 1.21
C GLU A 104 -4.46 1.01 0.70
N ARG A 105 -3.94 -0.22 0.65
CA ARG A 105 -2.60 -0.56 0.17
C ARG A 105 -2.72 -1.78 -0.73
N ALA A 106 -2.30 -1.65 -1.98
CA ALA A 106 -2.28 -2.73 -2.95
C ALA A 106 -0.84 -3.19 -3.27
N PHE A 107 -0.67 -4.50 -3.46
CA PHE A 107 0.58 -5.14 -3.83
C PHE A 107 0.33 -6.08 -5.02
N ALA A 108 1.07 -5.88 -6.12
CA ALA A 108 1.02 -6.78 -7.26
C ALA A 108 1.75 -8.08 -6.93
N LEU A 109 1.08 -9.20 -7.17
CA LEU A 109 1.60 -10.52 -6.86
C LEU A 109 2.37 -11.15 -8.03
N ASN A 110 2.02 -10.76 -9.26
CA ASN A 110 2.68 -11.19 -10.50
C ASN A 110 2.75 -12.71 -10.66
N GLY A 111 1.72 -13.43 -10.21
CA GLY A 111 1.66 -14.89 -10.21
C GLY A 111 2.63 -15.60 -9.26
N LYS A 112 3.42 -14.84 -8.49
CA LYS A 112 4.52 -15.36 -7.65
C LYS A 112 4.06 -16.02 -6.36
N VAL A 113 2.76 -16.07 -6.07
CA VAL A 113 2.26 -16.58 -4.78
C VAL A 113 1.08 -17.52 -4.98
N LEU A 114 0.96 -18.49 -4.09
CA LEU A 114 -0.19 -19.39 -4.01
C LEU A 114 -1.29 -18.68 -3.20
N SER A 115 -2.35 -18.27 -3.89
CA SER A 115 -3.42 -17.47 -3.28
C SER A 115 -4.24 -18.25 -2.24
N GLU A 116 -4.24 -19.59 -2.32
CA GLU A 116 -5.04 -20.48 -1.48
C GLU A 116 -4.56 -20.56 -0.02
N ASN A 117 -3.27 -20.27 0.23
CA ASN A 117 -2.63 -20.45 1.54
C ASN A 117 -2.12 -19.14 2.16
N ILE A 118 -2.72 -18.02 1.79
CA ILE A 118 -2.40 -16.72 2.39
C ILE A 118 -2.90 -16.70 3.85
N SER A 119 -2.05 -16.26 4.77
CA SER A 119 -2.41 -16.08 6.17
C SER A 119 -2.07 -14.69 6.68
N ALA A 120 -2.82 -14.22 7.68
CA ALA A 120 -2.61 -12.91 8.28
C ALA A 120 -2.68 -12.99 9.81
N LYS A 121 -1.76 -12.29 10.47
CA LYS A 121 -1.73 -12.13 11.94
C LYS A 121 -1.56 -10.65 12.27
N TYR A 122 -2.32 -10.18 13.25
CA TYR A 122 -2.21 -8.81 13.75
C TYR A 122 -1.84 -8.87 15.23
N ALA A 123 -0.68 -8.33 15.56
CA ALA A 123 -0.12 -8.30 16.91
C ALA A 123 0.76 -7.06 17.05
N ASP A 124 0.75 -6.44 18.23
CA ASP A 124 1.65 -5.34 18.59
C ASP A 124 1.65 -4.15 17.60
N GLY A 125 0.49 -3.89 16.97
CA GLY A 125 0.33 -2.81 16.00
C GLY A 125 0.92 -3.11 14.62
N ILE A 126 1.30 -4.36 14.33
CA ILE A 126 1.78 -4.80 13.02
C ILE A 126 0.82 -5.84 12.45
N LEU A 127 0.39 -5.62 11.20
CA LEU A 127 -0.28 -6.65 10.41
C LEU A 127 0.76 -7.39 9.59
N LYS A 128 1.00 -8.66 9.93
CA LYS A 128 1.87 -9.58 9.22
C LYS A 128 1.03 -10.43 8.26
N VAL A 129 1.28 -10.32 6.96
CA VAL A 129 0.65 -11.15 5.92
C VAL A 129 1.70 -12.05 5.29
N THR A 130 1.51 -13.37 5.40
CA THR A 130 2.40 -14.38 4.82
C THR A 130 1.80 -14.90 3.52
N LEU A 131 2.59 -14.81 2.46
CA LEU A 131 2.25 -15.16 1.09
C LEU A 131 3.18 -16.28 0.61
N PRO A 132 2.74 -17.55 0.62
CA PRO A 132 3.55 -18.65 0.15
C PRO A 132 3.95 -18.47 -1.31
N LYS A 133 5.23 -18.67 -1.62
CA LYS A 133 5.74 -18.57 -3.00
C LYS A 133 5.13 -19.66 -3.86
N ASN A 134 4.79 -19.32 -5.09
CA ASN A 134 4.44 -20.30 -6.11
C ASN A 134 5.72 -20.95 -6.65
N PRO A 135 5.93 -22.26 -6.48
CA PRO A 135 7.15 -22.95 -6.92
C PRO A 135 7.31 -22.98 -8.44
N GLU A 136 6.22 -22.88 -9.20
CA GLU A 136 6.27 -22.88 -10.67
C GLU A 136 6.84 -21.57 -11.23
N THR A 137 6.64 -20.47 -10.51
CA THR A 137 7.06 -19.12 -10.94
C THR A 137 8.28 -18.60 -10.18
N ASN A 138 8.56 -19.13 -8.99
CA ASN A 138 9.76 -18.81 -8.20
C ASN A 138 10.80 -19.91 -8.37
N ILE A 139 11.34 -20.01 -9.59
CA ILE A 139 12.41 -20.96 -9.90
C ILE A 139 13.72 -20.38 -9.35
N PRO A 140 14.49 -21.15 -8.56
CA PRO A 140 15.79 -20.70 -8.06
C PRO A 140 16.73 -20.40 -9.24
N ALA A 141 17.66 -19.48 -9.02
CA ALA A 141 18.66 -19.14 -10.02
C ALA A 141 19.42 -20.41 -10.45
N LYS A 142 19.66 -20.54 -11.76
CA LYS A 142 20.45 -21.61 -12.34
C LYS A 142 21.76 -21.02 -12.84
N ASP A 143 22.88 -21.61 -12.43
CA ASP A 143 24.18 -21.26 -13.00
C ASP A 143 24.25 -21.68 -14.47
N ILE A 144 24.63 -20.74 -15.33
CA ILE A 144 24.83 -20.98 -16.75
C ILE A 144 26.33 -20.96 -17.02
N ALA A 145 26.88 -22.10 -17.43
CA ALA A 145 28.27 -22.19 -17.84
C ALA A 145 28.51 -21.38 -19.11
N VAL A 146 29.57 -20.56 -19.12
CA VAL A 146 30.02 -19.82 -20.31
C VAL A 146 31.05 -20.68 -21.04
N ASN A 147 30.80 -20.95 -22.33
CA ASN A 147 31.70 -21.68 -23.23
C ASN A 147 32.17 -20.77 -24.37
#